data_AF-A0A7W7H622-F1
#
_entry.id   AF-A0A7W7H622-F1
#
_cell.length_a   1.000
_cell.length_b   1.000
_cell.length_c   1.000
_cell.angle_alpha   90.00
_cell.angle_beta   90.00
_cell.angle_gamma   90.00
#
_symmetry.space_group_name_H-M   'P 1'
#
loop_
_entity.id
_entity.type
_entity.pdbx_description
1 polymer ?
#
loop_
_entity_poly.entity_id
_entity_poly.type
_entity_poly.pdbx_seq_one_letter_code
_entity_poly.pdbx_strand_id
1 'polypeptide(L)'
;MGEPAMPIRRRIELSVAETRLRFQQLVRLTGLTGQVTVVADGGRPIAAIVPARDVLEPPPDPPRPAAEVSAEARAGWLRRIEKVREDVRRQHAGRIRELSHALDEAWQLLDQLHPHGTDRHVDTLRAAHGDLRRSQ
;
A
#
# COMPACT_ATOMS: atom_id res chain seq x y z
N MET A 1 -50.55 -8.67 -11.32
CA MET A 1 -49.44 -9.00 -10.41
C MET A 1 -48.21 -8.27 -10.92
N GLY A 2 -47.78 -7.20 -10.24
CA GLY A 2 -46.66 -6.37 -10.69
C GLY A 2 -45.33 -7.02 -10.32
N GLU A 3 -44.48 -7.27 -11.31
CA GLU A 3 -43.07 -7.59 -11.08
C GLU A 3 -42.43 -6.42 -10.31
N PRO A 4 -41.76 -6.66 -9.16
CA PRO A 4 -41.01 -5.60 -8.50
C PRO A 4 -39.82 -5.23 -9.39
N ALA A 5 -39.85 -4.02 -9.95
CA ALA A 5 -38.77 -3.44 -10.72
C ALA A 5 -37.44 -3.60 -9.95
N MET A 6 -36.51 -4.37 -10.52
CA MET A 6 -35.16 -4.50 -9.98
C MET A 6 -34.54 -3.10 -9.90
N PRO A 7 -34.04 -2.65 -8.74
CA PRO A 7 -33.44 -1.33 -8.63
C PRO A 7 -32.22 -1.31 -9.56
N ILE A 8 -32.22 -0.37 -10.51
CA ILE A 8 -31.09 -0.11 -11.40
C ILE A 8 -29.93 0.36 -10.51
N ARG A 9 -29.11 -0.61 -10.05
CA ARG A 9 -27.87 -0.35 -9.32
C ARG A 9 -26.93 0.35 -10.30
N ARG A 10 -26.85 1.68 -10.23
CA ARG A 10 -25.97 2.47 -11.09
C ARG A 10 -24.52 2.10 -10.80
N ARG A 11 -23.93 1.31 -11.69
CA ARG A 11 -22.53 0.93 -11.68
C ARG A 11 -21.74 2.06 -12.31
N ILE A 12 -20.86 2.69 -11.54
CA ILE A 12 -19.95 3.72 -12.04
C ILE A 12 -18.57 3.11 -12.16
N GLU A 13 -17.98 3.21 -13.34
CA GLU A 13 -16.60 2.78 -13.59
C GLU A 13 -15.66 3.97 -13.45
N LEU A 14 -14.60 3.81 -12.66
CA LEU A 14 -13.59 4.84 -12.40
C LEU A 14 -12.20 4.27 -12.62
N SER A 15 -11.28 5.11 -13.11
CA SER A 15 -9.88 4.72 -13.19
C SER A 15 -9.26 4.52 -11.80
N VAL A 16 -8.15 3.78 -11.74
CA VAL A 16 -7.36 3.63 -10.50
C VAL A 16 -6.93 5.00 -9.95
N ALA A 17 -6.54 5.93 -10.82
CA ALA A 17 -6.10 7.28 -10.43
C ALA A 17 -7.23 8.08 -9.77
N GLU A 18 -8.42 8.08 -10.38
CA GLU A 18 -9.60 8.78 -9.84
C GLU A 18 -10.10 8.16 -8.55
N THR A 19 -10.09 6.83 -8.49
CA THR A 19 -10.46 6.08 -7.29
C THR A 19 -9.54 6.43 -6.14
N ARG A 20 -8.22 6.49 -6.37
CA ARG A 20 -7.23 6.85 -5.35
C ARG A 20 -7.47 8.26 -4.81
N LEU A 21 -7.80 9.20 -5.69
CA LEU A 21 -8.04 10.60 -5.30
C LEU A 21 -9.32 10.75 -4.47
N ARG A 22 -10.38 10.02 -4.81
CA ARG A 22 -11.73 10.19 -4.20
C ARG A 22 -12.13 9.06 -3.26
N PHE A 23 -11.20 8.22 -2.85
CA PHE A 23 -11.49 6.96 -2.15
C PHE A 23 -12.41 7.14 -0.94
N GLN A 24 -12.09 8.09 -0.05
CA GLN A 24 -12.90 8.34 1.15
C GLN A 24 -14.33 8.79 0.81
N GLN A 25 -14.51 9.59 -0.25
CA GLN A 25 -15.83 10.04 -0.70
C GLN A 25 -16.62 8.88 -1.30
N LEU A 26 -15.97 8.04 -2.12
CA LEU A 26 -16.59 6.88 -2.74
C LEU A 26 -17.05 5.86 -1.69
N VAL A 27 -16.23 5.58 -0.67
CA VAL A 27 -16.61 4.68 0.43
C VAL A 27 -17.83 5.21 1.19
N ARG A 28 -17.84 6.52 1.53
CA ARG A 28 -18.97 7.14 2.22
C ARG A 28 -20.25 7.11 1.37
N LEU A 29 -20.14 7.45 0.08
CA LEU A 29 -21.27 7.42 -0.85
C LEU A 29 -21.81 6.01 -1.01
N THR A 30 -20.95 5.01 -1.23
CA THR A 30 -21.37 3.61 -1.35
C THR A 30 -22.12 3.12 -0.11
N GLY A 31 -21.70 3.52 1.09
CA GLY A 31 -22.42 3.22 2.33
C GLY A 31 -23.81 3.87 2.41
N LEU A 32 -23.96 5.10 1.88
CA LEU A 32 -25.20 5.87 1.95
C LEU A 32 -26.20 5.52 0.84
N THR A 33 -25.71 5.32 -0.39
CA THR A 33 -26.56 5.17 -1.59
C THR A 33 -26.72 3.73 -2.04
N GLY A 34 -25.93 2.80 -1.49
CA GLY A 34 -25.90 1.43 -1.98
C GLY A 34 -25.22 1.28 -3.35
N GLN A 35 -24.53 2.33 -3.81
CA GLN A 35 -23.94 2.36 -5.16
C GLN A 35 -22.65 1.55 -5.23
N VAL A 36 -22.54 0.70 -6.25
CA VAL A 36 -21.33 -0.07 -6.54
C VAL A 36 -20.43 0.74 -7.48
N THR A 37 -19.22 1.01 -7.03
CA THR A 37 -18.21 1.70 -7.85
C THR A 37 -17.17 0.69 -8.30
N VAL A 38 -17.03 0.48 -9.61
CA VAL A 38 -16.04 -0.43 -10.18
C VAL A 38 -14.78 0.35 -10.52
N VAL A 39 -13.65 -0.16 -10.08
CA VAL A 39 -12.33 0.40 -10.32
C VAL A 39 -11.71 -0.35 -11.50
N ALA A 40 -11.36 0.38 -12.55
CA ALA A 40 -10.76 -0.15 -13.75
C ALA A 40 -9.33 0.36 -13.94
N ASP A 41 -8.48 -0.49 -14.49
CA ASP A 41 -7.13 -0.16 -14.93
C ASP A 41 -7.04 -0.44 -16.43
N GLY A 42 -6.71 0.58 -17.24
CA GLY A 42 -6.71 0.48 -18.70
C GLY A 42 -8.03 -0.02 -19.31
N GLY A 43 -9.18 0.31 -18.70
CA GLY A 43 -10.50 -0.16 -19.13
C GLY A 43 -10.84 -1.60 -18.67
N ARG A 44 -9.92 -2.28 -17.97
CA ARG A 44 -10.18 -3.61 -17.40
C ARG A 44 -10.60 -3.47 -15.94
N PRO A 45 -11.74 -4.03 -15.51
CA PRO A 45 -12.18 -3.96 -14.12
C PRO A 45 -11.24 -4.79 -13.22
N ILE A 46 -10.71 -4.18 -12.16
CA ILE A 46 -9.75 -4.81 -11.23
C ILE A 46 -10.26 -4.87 -9.78
N ALA A 47 -11.17 -3.99 -9.39
CA ALA A 47 -11.75 -3.97 -8.04
C ALA A 47 -13.15 -3.34 -8.03
N ALA A 48 -13.87 -3.47 -6.92
CA ALA A 48 -15.13 -2.80 -6.69
C ALA A 48 -15.27 -2.33 -5.24
N ILE A 49 -15.84 -1.14 -5.06
CA ILE A 49 -16.29 -0.62 -3.77
C ILE A 49 -17.78 -0.93 -3.67
N VAL A 50 -18.13 -1.77 -2.70
CA VAL A 50 -19.49 -2.29 -2.49
C VAL A 50 -19.99 -1.96 -1.08
N PRO A 51 -21.31 -1.83 -0.88
CA PRO A 51 -21.88 -1.65 0.45
C PRO A 51 -21.56 -2.84 1.35
N ALA A 52 -21.21 -2.62 2.61
CA ALA A 52 -20.83 -3.69 3.53
C ALA A 52 -21.96 -4.73 3.73
N ARG A 53 -23.22 -4.28 3.73
CA ARG A 53 -24.40 -5.16 3.84
C ARG A 53 -24.47 -6.22 2.73
N ASP A 54 -24.07 -5.85 1.50
CA ASP A 54 -24.10 -6.73 0.34
C ASP A 54 -22.98 -7.80 0.39
N VAL A 55 -22.01 -7.64 1.30
CA VAL A 55 -20.93 -8.62 1.54
C VAL A 55 -21.22 -9.47 2.79
N LEU A 56 -21.90 -8.89 3.78
CA LEU A 56 -22.19 -9.53 5.06
C LEU A 56 -23.46 -10.39 5.02
N GLU A 57 -24.43 -10.07 4.16
CA GLU A 57 -25.57 -10.95 3.90
C GLU A 57 -25.17 -12.03 2.87
N PRO A 58 -25.30 -13.33 3.20
CA PRO A 58 -25.02 -14.38 2.24
C PRO A 58 -26.04 -14.30 1.08
N PRO A 59 -25.59 -14.28 -0.19
CA PRO A 59 -26.51 -14.40 -1.32
C PRO A 59 -27.24 -15.75 -1.27
N PRO A 60 -28.46 -15.87 -1.83
CA PRO A 60 -29.06 -17.18 -2.06
C PRO A 60 -28.08 -18.05 -2.86
N ASP A 61 -27.91 -19.30 -2.40
CA ASP A 61 -26.84 -20.24 -2.78
C ASP A 61 -26.49 -20.16 -4.28
N PRO A 62 -25.30 -19.67 -4.65
CA PRO A 62 -24.82 -19.81 -6.02
C PRO A 62 -24.38 -21.26 -6.28
N PRO A 63 -24.40 -21.73 -7.55
CA PRO A 63 -23.90 -23.05 -7.89
C PRO A 63 -22.42 -23.18 -7.46
N ARG A 64 -22.07 -24.37 -6.94
CA ARG A 64 -20.79 -24.71 -6.29
C ARG A 64 -19.45 -24.33 -6.97
N PRO A 65 -19.30 -24.12 -8.30
CA PRO A 65 -17.98 -23.77 -8.85
C PRO A 65 -17.41 -22.41 -8.43
N ALA A 66 -18.23 -21.46 -7.97
CA ALA A 66 -17.74 -20.10 -7.65
C ALA A 66 -16.90 -20.04 -6.34
N ALA A 67 -17.12 -20.97 -5.40
CA ALA A 67 -16.44 -20.96 -4.10
C ALA A 67 -14.98 -21.42 -4.20
N GLU A 68 -14.69 -22.44 -5.03
CA GLU A 68 -13.35 -22.98 -5.23
C GLU A 68 -12.46 -21.97 -5.99
N VAL A 69 -12.98 -21.35 -7.05
CA VAL A 69 -12.29 -20.28 -7.79
C VAL A 69 -12.00 -19.07 -6.90
N SER A 70 -12.91 -18.74 -5.98
CA SER A 70 -12.71 -17.65 -5.01
C SER A 70 -11.59 -17.96 -4.00
N ALA A 71 -11.49 -19.21 -3.54
CA ALA A 71 -10.45 -19.63 -2.60
C ALA A 71 -9.05 -19.60 -3.24
N GLU A 72 -8.91 -20.09 -4.47
CA GLU A 72 -7.66 -20.04 -5.22
C GLU A 72 -7.26 -18.60 -5.56
N ALA A 73 -8.21 -17.75 -5.95
CA ALA A 73 -7.96 -16.33 -6.20
C ALA A 73 -7.48 -15.61 -4.93
N ARG A 74 -8.08 -15.89 -3.77
CA ARG A 74 -7.65 -15.36 -2.46
C ARG A 74 -6.25 -15.85 -2.09
N ALA A 75 -5.95 -17.14 -2.26
CA ALA A 75 -4.63 -17.70 -2.00
C ALA A 75 -3.55 -17.08 -2.92
N GLY A 76 -3.87 -16.89 -4.20
CA GLY A 76 -2.98 -16.23 -5.16
C GLY A 76 -2.77 -14.75 -4.86
N TRP A 77 -3.75 -14.06 -4.28
CA TRP A 77 -3.61 -12.67 -3.84
C TRP A 77 -2.72 -12.56 -2.58
N LEU A 78 -2.92 -13.43 -1.59
CA LEU A 78 -2.07 -13.48 -0.39
C LEU A 78 -0.60 -13.74 -0.73
N ARG A 79 -0.32 -14.68 -1.64
CA ARG A 79 1.05 -14.94 -2.12
C ARG A 79 1.68 -13.72 -2.78
N ARG A 80 0.90 -12.96 -3.56
CA ARG A 80 1.37 -11.72 -4.20
C ARG A 80 1.67 -10.63 -3.18
N ILE A 81 0.84 -10.48 -2.14
CA ILE A 81 1.10 -9.52 -1.05
C ILE A 81 2.38 -9.87 -0.31
N GLU A 82 2.57 -11.13 0.07
CA GLU A 82 3.77 -11.51 0.81
C GLU A 82 5.02 -11.32 -0.05
N LYS A 83 4.94 -11.59 -1.35
CA LYS A 83 6.03 -11.29 -2.29
C LYS A 83 6.34 -9.79 -2.35
N VAL A 84 5.33 -8.93 -2.48
CA VAL A 84 5.52 -7.46 -2.47
C VAL A 84 6.11 -7.00 -1.15
N ARG A 85 5.62 -7.53 -0.02
CA ARG A 85 6.15 -7.22 1.31
C ARG A 85 7.63 -7.58 1.41
N GLU A 86 7.99 -8.75 0.91
CA GLU A 86 9.37 -9.23 0.92
C GLU A 86 10.28 -8.41 -0.01
N ASP A 87 9.80 -8.06 -1.20
CA ASP A 87 10.54 -7.19 -2.13
C ASP A 87 10.76 -5.80 -1.52
N VAL A 88 9.74 -5.21 -0.87
CA VAL A 88 9.85 -3.91 -0.18
C VAL A 88 10.82 -4.00 1.00
N ARG A 89 10.77 -5.07 1.81
CA ARG A 89 11.72 -5.29 2.90
C ARG A 89 13.15 -5.34 2.38
N ARG A 90 13.40 -6.11 1.30
CA ARG A 90 14.73 -6.22 0.68
C ARG A 90 15.20 -4.91 0.10
N GLN A 91 14.34 -4.16 -0.60
CA GLN A 91 14.68 -2.85 -1.14
C GLN A 91 15.02 -1.85 -0.03
N HIS A 92 14.22 -1.83 1.04
CA HIS A 92 14.46 -0.93 2.16
C HIS A 92 15.77 -1.26 2.88
N ALA A 93 16.05 -2.54 3.11
CA ALA A 93 17.33 -2.98 3.68
C ALA A 93 18.53 -2.64 2.77
N GLY A 94 18.37 -2.75 1.44
CA GLY A 94 19.36 -2.29 0.48
C GLY A 94 19.64 -0.79 0.60
N ARG A 95 18.60 0.03 0.56
CA ARG A 95 18.70 1.49 0.64
C ARG A 95 19.29 1.98 1.97
N ILE A 96 18.95 1.32 3.09
CA ILE A 96 19.55 1.63 4.39
C ILE A 96 21.07 1.39 4.32
N ARG A 97 21.50 0.24 3.78
CA ARG A 97 22.93 -0.07 3.66
C ARG A 97 23.67 0.93 2.77
N GLU A 98 23.09 1.33 1.65
CA GLU A 98 23.65 2.35 0.77
C GLU A 98 23.78 3.71 1.49
N LEU A 99 22.75 4.13 2.22
CA LEU A 99 22.78 5.38 2.98
C LEU A 99 23.80 5.33 4.12
N SER A 100 23.88 4.22 4.85
CA SER A 100 24.88 3.99 5.89
C SER A 100 26.29 4.07 5.33
N HIS A 101 26.55 3.43 4.19
CA HIS A 101 27.85 3.51 3.51
C HIS A 101 28.21 4.94 3.11
N ALA A 102 27.26 5.67 2.51
CA ALA A 102 27.48 7.07 2.13
C ALA A 102 27.74 7.98 3.35
N LEU A 103 27.08 7.72 4.48
CA LEU A 103 27.33 8.42 5.73
C LEU A 103 28.73 8.12 6.29
N ASP A 104 29.17 6.87 6.22
CA ASP A 104 30.51 6.48 6.65
C ASP A 104 31.60 7.13 5.80
N GLU A 105 31.44 7.15 4.47
CA GLU A 105 32.36 7.85 3.56
C GLU A 105 32.41 9.35 3.86
N ALA A 106 31.26 9.98 4.08
CA ALA A 106 31.20 11.39 4.46
C ALA A 106 31.94 11.67 5.77
N TRP A 107 31.80 10.81 6.78
CA TRP A 107 32.54 10.93 8.03
C TRP A 107 34.04 10.73 7.85
N GLN A 108 34.47 9.77 7.02
CA GLN A 108 35.89 9.57 6.72
C GLN A 108 36.51 10.79 6.04
N LEU A 109 35.82 11.38 5.07
CA LEU A 109 36.27 12.62 4.41
C LEU A 109 36.37 13.78 5.40
N LEU A 110 35.41 13.90 6.30
CA LEU A 110 35.39 14.94 7.32
C LEU A 110 36.52 14.73 8.35
N ASP A 111 36.82 13.49 8.73
CA ASP A 111 37.94 13.13 9.61
C ASP A 111 39.31 13.43 8.96
N GLN A 112 39.43 13.30 7.63
CA GLN A 112 40.65 13.67 6.88
C GLN A 112 40.87 15.18 6.86
N LEU A 113 39.80 15.96 6.70
CA LEU A 113 39.89 17.42 6.62
C LEU A 113 40.03 18.08 8.00
N HIS A 114 39.39 17.51 9.03
CA HIS A 114 39.37 18.04 10.39
C HIS A 114 39.71 16.95 11.41
N PRO A 115 41.01 16.69 11.62
CA PRO A 115 41.47 15.80 12.67
C PRO A 115 40.93 16.24 14.03
N HIS A 116 40.77 15.29 14.96
CA HIS A 116 40.24 15.55 16.29
C HIS A 116 40.94 16.71 17.00
N GLY A 117 40.16 17.60 17.62
CA GLY A 117 40.67 18.77 18.34
C GLY A 117 41.03 19.95 17.46
N THR A 118 40.93 19.83 16.13
CA THR A 118 41.19 20.95 15.20
C THR A 118 40.00 21.88 15.08
N ASP A 119 38.77 21.34 15.13
CA ASP A 119 37.53 22.12 15.08
C ASP A 119 36.52 21.63 16.12
N ARG A 120 36.19 22.54 17.05
CA ARG A 120 35.26 22.30 18.16
C ARG A 120 33.82 22.05 17.69
N HIS A 121 33.41 22.64 16.57
CA HIS A 121 32.08 22.43 16.01
C HIS A 121 31.95 21.02 15.41
N VAL A 122 32.98 20.58 14.70
CA VAL A 122 33.10 19.22 14.17
C VAL A 122 33.14 18.18 15.31
N ASP A 123 33.90 18.47 16.37
CA ASP A 123 33.95 17.59 17.55
C ASP A 123 32.58 17.48 18.25
N THR A 124 31.81 18.58 18.28
CA THR A 124 30.43 18.58 18.82
C THR A 124 29.50 17.73 17.97
N LEU A 125 29.58 17.84 16.63
CA LEU A 125 28.82 17.00 15.71
C LEU A 125 29.17 15.51 15.86
N ARG A 126 30.46 15.21 16.05
CA ARG A 126 30.92 13.83 16.27
C ARG A 126 30.38 13.25 17.58
N ALA A 127 30.31 14.04 18.64
CA ALA A 127 29.69 13.64 19.90
C ALA A 127 28.18 13.42 19.75
N ALA A 128 27.48 14.31 19.05
CA ALA A 128 26.02 14.22 18.84
C ALA A 128 25.61 13.01 17.97
N HIS A 129 26.45 12.60 17.03
CA HIS A 129 26.19 11.48 16.12
C HIS A 129 26.93 10.19 16.49
N GLY A 130 27.56 10.14 17.67
CA GLY A 130 28.28 8.95 18.14
C GLY A 130 27.39 7.70 18.26
N ASP A 131 26.10 7.87 18.54
CA ASP A 131 25.15 6.75 18.64
C ASP A 131 24.85 6.10 17.28
N LEU A 132 24.83 6.90 16.21
CA LEU A 132 24.67 6.40 14.83
C LEU A 132 25.90 5.62 14.38
N ARG A 133 27.08 5.95 14.91
CA ARG A 133 28.33 5.20 14.66
C ARG A 133 28.44 3.91 15.47
N ARG A 134 27.80 3.82 16.64
CA ARG A 134 27.77 2.61 17.48
C ARG A 134 26.69 1.61 17.07
N SER A 135 25.67 2.06 16.35
CA SER A 135 24.52 1.23 15.94
C SER A 135 24.68 0.62 14.54
N GLN A 136 25.82 0.84 13.89
CA GLN A 136 26.21 0.18 12.64
C GLN A 136 27.02 -1.08 12.93
#